data_AF-A0A522FXJ3-F1
#
_entry.id   AF-A0A522FXJ3-F1
#
_cell.length_a   1.000
_cell.length_b   1.000
_cell.length_c   1.000
_cell.angle_alpha   90.00
_cell.angle_beta   90.00
_cell.angle_gamma   90.00
#
_symmetry.space_group_name_H-M   'P 1'
#
loop_
_entity.id
_entity.type
_entity.pdbx_description
1 polymer ?
#
loop_
_entity_poly.entity_id
_entity_poly.type
_entity_poly.pdbx_seq_one_letter_code
_entity_poly.pdbx_strand_id
1 'polypeptide(L)'
;MIKNNNNAFNERRRLLIESLKRRGNLSENVLDAMLKIPREKFLDSSFHFRAYEDTALPIDANQTISQPYTVAYMTTLLEVKEGDKILEIGTGSGYQACLLALLGAKVYTIERIPDLVEKAKKVFNEFGLKINTRIGDGTIGWSEFAPYQGIIVTAAAPDVPDSLMEQLAIGGRMVIPVGTKSYQSMYLIDRISDNDVKRHVTDSFKFVPLIGKEGWKTG
;
A
#
# COMPACT_ATOMS: atom_id res chain seq x y z
N MET A 1 -1.77 -12.50 17.92
CA MET A 1 -2.78 -13.16 17.05
C MET A 1 -3.98 -12.23 16.96
N ILE A 2 -4.34 -11.74 15.78
CA ILE A 2 -5.46 -10.81 15.59
C ILE A 2 -6.75 -11.55 15.97
N LYS A 3 -7.40 -11.18 17.07
CA LYS A 3 -8.63 -11.85 17.55
C LYS A 3 -9.78 -11.54 16.60
N ASN A 4 -10.43 -12.55 16.06
CA ASN A 4 -11.40 -12.40 14.98
C ASN A 4 -12.66 -13.25 15.23
N ASN A 5 -13.63 -12.68 15.96
CA ASN A 5 -14.77 -13.40 16.55
C ASN A 5 -16.08 -13.36 15.72
N ASN A 6 -16.06 -13.01 14.44
CA ASN A 6 -17.28 -12.96 13.61
C ASN A 6 -17.20 -13.92 12.41
N ASN A 7 -17.96 -15.01 12.48
CA ASN A 7 -17.99 -16.07 11.47
C ASN A 7 -18.34 -15.55 10.05
N ALA A 8 -19.21 -14.53 9.95
CA ALA A 8 -19.65 -14.00 8.66
C ALA A 8 -18.59 -13.13 7.95
N PHE A 9 -17.70 -12.45 8.69
CA PHE A 9 -16.59 -11.72 8.09
C PHE A 9 -15.49 -12.69 7.64
N ASN A 10 -15.22 -13.74 8.42
CA ASN A 10 -14.22 -14.75 8.08
C ASN A 10 -14.56 -15.45 6.76
N GLU A 11 -15.82 -15.85 6.59
CA GLU A 11 -16.26 -16.52 5.38
C GLU A 11 -16.20 -15.61 4.15
N ARG A 12 -16.69 -14.37 4.27
CA ARG A 12 -16.59 -13.39 3.17
C ARG A 12 -15.14 -13.08 2.79
N ARG A 13 -14.24 -12.99 3.77
CA ARG A 13 -12.80 -12.85 3.53
C ARG A 13 -12.25 -14.04 2.77
N ARG A 14 -12.56 -15.26 3.20
CA ARG A 14 -12.13 -16.51 2.54
C ARG A 14 -12.57 -16.52 1.07
N LEU A 15 -13.84 -16.25 0.80
CA LEU A 15 -14.41 -16.22 -0.55
C LEU A 15 -13.75 -15.14 -1.44
N LEU A 16 -13.50 -13.95 -0.91
CA LEU A 16 -12.75 -12.91 -1.61
C LEU A 16 -11.35 -13.42 -2.01
N ILE A 17 -10.61 -13.96 -1.05
CA ILE A 17 -9.23 -14.43 -1.30
C ILE A 17 -9.21 -15.59 -2.29
N GLU A 18 -10.16 -16.52 -2.24
CA GLU A 18 -10.30 -17.58 -3.24
C GLU A 18 -10.57 -17.01 -4.64
N SER A 19 -11.38 -15.94 -4.72
CA SER A 19 -11.61 -15.24 -5.99
C SER A 19 -10.36 -14.55 -6.52
N LEU A 20 -9.56 -13.94 -5.65
CA LEU A 20 -8.29 -13.35 -6.04
C LEU A 20 -7.28 -14.42 -6.49
N LYS A 21 -7.20 -15.55 -5.78
CA LYS A 21 -6.31 -16.67 -6.13
C LYS A 21 -6.57 -17.22 -7.53
N ARG A 22 -7.84 -17.29 -7.96
CA ARG A 22 -8.22 -17.74 -9.31
C ARG A 22 -7.68 -16.87 -10.45
N ARG A 23 -7.19 -15.65 -10.18
CA ARG A 23 -6.57 -14.78 -11.19
C ARG A 23 -5.17 -15.25 -11.62
N GLY A 24 -4.51 -16.09 -10.81
CA GLY A 24 -3.27 -16.77 -11.18
C GLY A 24 -1.98 -15.92 -11.20
N ASN A 25 -2.06 -14.62 -10.95
CA ASN A 25 -0.92 -13.69 -11.01
C ASN A 25 -0.53 -13.08 -9.65
N LEU A 26 -1.03 -13.62 -8.55
CA LEU A 26 -0.83 -13.10 -7.20
C LEU A 26 -0.01 -14.07 -6.35
N SER A 27 0.83 -13.53 -5.46
CA SER A 27 1.64 -14.31 -4.52
C SER A 27 0.76 -14.97 -3.46
N GLU A 28 0.95 -16.28 -3.22
CA GLU A 28 0.23 -17.01 -2.18
C GLU A 28 0.52 -16.45 -0.78
N ASN A 29 1.79 -16.08 -0.50
CA ASN A 29 2.16 -15.46 0.77
C ASN A 29 1.40 -14.15 1.03
N VAL A 30 1.17 -13.36 -0.02
CA VAL A 30 0.39 -12.10 0.07
C VAL A 30 -1.07 -12.40 0.38
N LEU A 31 -1.67 -13.36 -0.33
CA LEU A 31 -3.06 -13.78 -0.12
C LEU A 31 -3.28 -14.36 1.29
N ASP A 32 -2.33 -15.16 1.78
CA ASP A 32 -2.36 -15.75 3.12
C ASP A 32 -2.21 -14.68 4.22
N ALA A 33 -1.41 -13.64 3.98
CA ALA A 33 -1.33 -12.50 4.88
C ALA A 33 -2.64 -11.70 4.87
N MET A 34 -3.26 -11.48 3.71
CA MET A 34 -4.56 -10.80 3.62
C MET A 34 -5.69 -11.56 4.34
N LEU A 35 -5.66 -12.90 4.37
CA LEU A 35 -6.61 -13.71 5.17
C LEU A 35 -6.55 -13.40 6.67
N LYS A 36 -5.39 -12.95 7.18
CA LYS A 36 -5.20 -12.65 8.61
C LYS A 36 -5.66 -11.24 8.97
N ILE A 37 -5.88 -10.35 8.00
CA ILE A 37 -6.22 -8.95 8.23
C ILE A 37 -7.73 -8.73 8.11
N PRO A 38 -8.41 -8.32 9.19
CA PRO A 38 -9.82 -7.97 9.13
C PRO A 38 -10.01 -6.61 8.44
N ARG A 39 -10.21 -6.64 7.12
CA ARG A 39 -10.39 -5.44 6.28
C ARG A 39 -11.53 -4.54 6.75
N GLU A 40 -12.57 -5.09 7.37
CA GLU A 40 -13.67 -4.35 8.00
C GLU A 40 -13.21 -3.39 9.11
N LYS A 41 -12.09 -3.67 9.79
CA LYS A 41 -11.54 -2.78 10.83
C LYS A 41 -10.95 -1.48 10.29
N PHE A 42 -10.80 -1.37 8.97
CA PHE A 42 -10.25 -0.22 8.27
C PHE A 42 -11.34 0.64 7.60
N LEU A 43 -12.61 0.35 7.90
CA LEU A 43 -13.78 0.93 7.26
C LEU A 43 -14.73 1.49 8.32
N ASP A 44 -15.53 2.47 7.91
CA ASP A 44 -16.73 2.82 8.66
C ASP A 44 -17.72 1.64 8.67
N SER A 45 -18.44 1.51 9.78
CA SER A 45 -19.42 0.43 9.97
C SER A 45 -20.48 0.34 8.86
N SER A 46 -20.82 1.48 8.24
CA SER A 46 -21.73 1.54 7.10
C SER A 46 -21.21 0.78 5.88
N PHE A 47 -19.90 0.58 5.73
CA PHE A 47 -19.31 -0.19 4.63
C PHE A 47 -19.02 -1.66 4.97
N HIS A 48 -19.33 -2.13 6.18
CA HIS A 48 -19.07 -3.52 6.60
C HIS A 48 -19.74 -4.58 5.70
N PHE A 49 -20.90 -4.27 5.11
CA PHE A 49 -21.56 -5.22 4.20
C PHE A 49 -20.77 -5.42 2.90
N ARG A 50 -19.98 -4.41 2.49
CA ARG A 50 -19.15 -4.37 1.28
C ARG A 50 -17.67 -4.62 1.52
N ALA A 51 -17.25 -4.79 2.78
CA ALA A 51 -15.83 -4.84 3.18
C ALA A 51 -14.98 -5.87 2.39
N TYR A 52 -15.62 -6.91 1.87
CA TYR A 52 -15.00 -8.01 1.13
C TYR A 52 -15.47 -8.11 -0.32
N GLU A 53 -16.09 -7.05 -0.86
CA GLU A 53 -16.21 -6.87 -2.30
C GLU A 53 -14.83 -6.50 -2.87
N ASP A 54 -14.51 -7.00 -4.07
CA ASP A 54 -13.28 -6.63 -4.77
C ASP A 54 -13.42 -5.24 -5.43
N THR A 55 -13.59 -4.21 -4.59
CA THR A 55 -13.79 -2.82 -5.01
C THR A 55 -13.11 -1.85 -4.04
N ALA A 56 -12.78 -0.66 -4.53
CA ALA A 56 -12.32 0.42 -3.66
C ALA A 56 -13.50 0.98 -2.85
N LEU A 57 -13.25 1.35 -1.61
CA LEU A 57 -14.28 1.90 -0.72
C LEU A 57 -13.82 3.24 -0.16
N PRO A 58 -14.73 4.22 0.01
CA PRO A 58 -14.37 5.50 0.59
C PRO A 58 -13.94 5.35 2.05
N ILE A 59 -12.98 6.17 2.43
CA ILE A 59 -12.58 6.43 3.82
C ILE A 59 -12.65 7.95 4.06
N ASP A 60 -12.20 8.40 5.23
CA ASP A 60 -12.24 9.82 5.54
C ASP A 60 -11.41 10.70 4.58
N ALA A 61 -11.67 12.01 4.63
CA ALA A 61 -10.93 13.02 3.89
C ALA A 61 -10.88 12.81 2.37
N ASN A 62 -11.98 12.31 1.79
CA ASN A 62 -12.14 12.00 0.37
C ASN A 62 -11.08 11.03 -0.18
N GLN A 63 -10.50 10.20 0.69
CA GLN A 63 -9.60 9.12 0.28
C GLN A 63 -10.38 7.82 0.12
N THR A 64 -9.71 6.81 -0.43
CA THR A 64 -10.28 5.46 -0.57
C THR A 64 -9.30 4.41 -0.06
N ILE A 65 -9.81 3.36 0.58
CA ILE A 65 -9.05 2.11 0.69
C ILE A 65 -9.10 1.39 -0.67
N SER A 66 -7.92 1.08 -1.20
CA SER A 66 -7.77 0.46 -2.52
C SER A 66 -8.49 -0.88 -2.63
N GLN A 67 -8.92 -1.20 -3.86
CA GLN A 67 -9.48 -2.50 -4.22
C GLN A 67 -8.57 -3.65 -3.73
N PRO A 68 -9.11 -4.73 -3.14
CA PRO A 68 -8.32 -5.88 -2.67
C PRO A 68 -7.38 -6.46 -3.72
N TYR A 69 -7.83 -6.63 -4.97
CA TYR A 69 -6.97 -7.05 -6.08
C TYR A 69 -5.76 -6.12 -6.26
N THR A 70 -5.97 -4.80 -6.29
CA THR A 70 -4.89 -3.82 -6.44
C THR A 70 -3.87 -3.91 -5.31
N VAL A 71 -4.33 -4.05 -4.06
CA VAL A 71 -3.45 -4.24 -2.90
C VAL A 71 -2.62 -5.51 -3.04
N ALA A 72 -3.26 -6.63 -3.38
CA ALA A 72 -2.59 -7.92 -3.57
C ALA A 72 -1.58 -7.86 -4.72
N TYR A 73 -1.95 -7.21 -5.83
CA TYR A 73 -1.13 -7.08 -7.03
C TYR A 73 0.12 -6.24 -6.76
N MET A 74 -0.04 -5.04 -6.21
CA MET A 74 1.11 -4.18 -5.88
C MET A 74 2.05 -4.83 -4.88
N THR A 75 1.51 -5.51 -3.87
CA THR A 75 2.32 -6.22 -2.87
C THR A 75 3.03 -7.44 -3.46
N THR A 76 2.38 -8.14 -4.40
CA THR A 76 3.00 -9.24 -5.16
C THR A 76 4.17 -8.72 -5.99
N LEU A 77 3.97 -7.60 -6.71
CA LEU A 77 5.04 -6.95 -7.46
C LEU A 77 6.18 -6.52 -6.56
N LEU A 78 5.92 -6.05 -5.34
CA LEU A 78 6.96 -5.54 -4.45
C LEU A 78 7.95 -6.62 -3.95
N GLU A 79 7.59 -7.91 -4.01
CA GLU A 79 8.45 -9.03 -3.58
C GLU A 79 9.03 -8.87 -2.15
N VAL A 80 8.18 -8.46 -1.21
CA VAL A 80 8.57 -8.21 0.19
C VAL A 80 9.20 -9.45 0.83
N LYS A 81 10.37 -9.27 1.45
CA LYS A 81 11.05 -10.28 2.26
C LYS A 81 11.02 -9.90 3.73
N GLU A 82 11.15 -10.92 4.58
CA GLU A 82 11.25 -10.72 6.01
C GLU A 82 12.47 -9.85 6.35
N GLY A 83 12.27 -8.82 7.16
CA GLY A 83 13.32 -7.88 7.57
C GLY A 83 13.53 -6.70 6.63
N ASP A 84 12.92 -6.70 5.43
CA ASP A 84 13.03 -5.59 4.48
C ASP A 84 12.55 -4.27 5.08
N LYS A 85 13.27 -3.18 4.79
CA LYS A 85 12.79 -1.83 5.08
C LYS A 85 11.91 -1.36 3.94
N ILE A 86 10.61 -1.21 4.20
CA ILE A 86 9.64 -0.78 3.18
C ILE A 86 9.12 0.61 3.52
N LEU A 87 9.20 1.52 2.54
CA LEU A 87 8.53 2.82 2.59
C LEU A 87 7.20 2.76 1.84
N GLU A 88 6.12 3.05 2.53
CA GLU A 88 4.80 3.26 1.96
C GLU A 88 4.51 4.77 1.88
N ILE A 89 4.07 5.23 0.72
CA ILE A 89 3.58 6.60 0.52
C ILE A 89 2.06 6.56 0.36
N GLY A 90 1.35 7.18 1.30
CA GLY A 90 -0.10 7.15 1.41
C GLY A 90 -0.56 6.09 2.41
N THR A 91 -0.44 6.38 3.72
CA THR A 91 -0.92 5.48 4.77
C THR A 91 -2.42 5.19 4.62
N GLY A 92 -3.23 6.21 4.29
CA GLY A 92 -4.67 6.06 4.12
C GLY A 92 -5.33 5.42 5.34
N SER A 93 -5.99 4.28 5.15
CA SER A 93 -6.59 3.53 6.25
C SER A 93 -5.57 2.75 7.09
N GLY A 94 -4.36 2.50 6.56
CA GLY A 94 -3.33 1.65 7.16
C GLY A 94 -3.41 0.16 6.74
N TYR A 95 -4.35 -0.22 5.87
CA TYR A 95 -4.52 -1.64 5.47
C TYR A 95 -3.28 -2.21 4.76
N GLN A 96 -2.70 -1.45 3.83
CA GLN A 96 -1.50 -1.84 3.10
C GLN A 96 -0.27 -1.89 4.04
N ALA A 97 -0.09 -0.89 4.91
CA ALA A 97 0.92 -0.92 5.97
C ALA A 97 0.86 -2.20 6.84
N CYS A 98 -0.34 -2.58 7.28
CA CYS A 98 -0.56 -3.81 8.06
C CYS A 98 -0.19 -5.07 7.27
N LEU A 99 -0.51 -5.11 5.97
CA LEU A 99 -0.15 -6.21 5.10
C LEU A 99 1.36 -6.37 4.97
N LEU A 100 2.07 -5.27 4.73
CA LEU A 100 3.53 -5.26 4.66
C LEU A 100 4.15 -5.73 5.98
N ALA A 101 3.64 -5.25 7.11
CA ALA A 101 4.13 -5.66 8.43
C ALA A 101 3.89 -7.16 8.70
N LEU A 102 2.76 -7.72 8.29
CA LEU A 102 2.48 -9.16 8.43
C LEU A 102 3.33 -10.05 7.51
N LEU A 103 3.87 -9.49 6.42
CA LEU A 103 4.86 -10.14 5.57
C LEU A 103 6.29 -10.08 6.16
N GLY A 104 6.46 -9.46 7.34
CA GLY A 104 7.73 -9.40 8.06
C GLY A 104 8.57 -8.14 7.77
N ALA A 105 8.01 -7.16 7.04
CA ALA A 105 8.73 -5.91 6.75
C ALA A 105 8.82 -4.98 7.97
N LYS A 106 9.89 -4.20 8.01
CA LYS A 106 10.02 -2.99 8.83
C LYS A 106 9.39 -1.83 8.07
N VAL A 107 8.13 -1.52 8.40
CA VAL A 107 7.32 -0.56 7.65
C VAL A 107 7.54 0.88 8.13
N TYR A 108 7.71 1.77 7.17
CA TYR A 108 7.70 3.23 7.31
C TYR A 108 6.60 3.74 6.39
N THR A 109 5.65 4.51 6.91
CA THR A 109 4.53 5.01 6.13
C THR A 109 4.34 6.51 6.32
N ILE A 110 4.15 7.24 5.22
CA ILE A 110 3.95 8.68 5.21
C ILE A 110 2.53 9.00 4.73
N GLU A 111 1.88 9.90 5.44
CA GLU A 111 0.56 10.40 5.08
C GLU A 111 0.49 11.91 5.31
N ARG A 112 -0.15 12.61 4.38
CA ARG A 112 -0.26 14.09 4.42
C ARG A 112 -1.43 14.57 5.26
N ILE A 113 -2.41 13.70 5.55
CA ILE A 113 -3.62 14.01 6.29
C ILE A 113 -3.50 13.51 7.74
N PRO A 114 -3.33 14.41 8.74
CA PRO A 114 -3.11 14.02 10.14
C PRO A 114 -4.16 13.07 10.72
N ASP A 115 -5.45 13.31 10.41
CA ASP A 115 -6.55 12.51 10.94
C ASP A 115 -6.49 11.04 10.48
N LEU A 116 -6.00 10.79 9.27
CA LEU A 116 -5.82 9.43 8.75
C LEU A 116 -4.67 8.72 9.47
N VAL A 117 -3.57 9.42 9.76
CA VAL A 117 -2.46 8.86 10.55
C VAL A 117 -2.93 8.43 11.94
N GLU A 118 -3.70 9.28 12.62
CA GLU A 118 -4.18 8.96 13.97
C GLU A 118 -5.18 7.80 13.97
N LYS A 119 -6.02 7.69 12.94
CA LYS A 119 -6.90 6.53 12.75
C LYS A 119 -6.11 5.24 12.47
N ALA A 120 -5.14 5.29 11.57
CA ALA A 120 -4.31 4.14 11.21
C ALA A 120 -3.50 3.64 12.42
N LYS A 121 -2.89 4.54 13.20
CA LYS A 121 -2.15 4.19 14.44
C LYS A 121 -3.00 3.42 15.45
N LYS A 122 -4.29 3.74 15.60
CA LYS A 122 -5.20 3.00 16.49
C LYS A 122 -5.33 1.55 16.05
N VAL A 123 -5.48 1.31 14.75
CA VAL A 123 -5.55 -0.05 14.19
C VAL A 123 -4.22 -0.79 14.35
N PHE A 124 -3.09 -0.11 14.11
CA PHE A 124 -1.76 -0.69 14.30
C PHE A 124 -1.55 -1.16 15.75
N ASN A 125 -1.92 -0.31 16.71
CA ASN A 125 -1.87 -0.63 18.13
C ASN A 125 -2.83 -1.78 18.51
N GLU A 126 -4.06 -1.78 17.99
CA GLU A 126 -5.04 -2.87 18.21
C GLU A 126 -4.48 -4.22 17.72
N PHE A 127 -3.74 -4.23 16.60
CA PHE A 127 -3.15 -5.44 16.04
C PHE A 127 -1.77 -5.78 16.64
N GLY A 128 -1.22 -4.91 17.48
CA GLY A 128 0.13 -5.06 18.05
C GLY A 128 1.25 -4.96 17.03
N LEU A 129 1.01 -4.24 15.92
CA LEU A 129 1.98 -4.07 14.83
C LEU A 129 2.82 -2.82 15.06
N LYS A 130 4.15 -2.97 14.96
CA LYS A 130 5.10 -1.86 15.05
C LYS A 130 5.34 -1.27 13.67
N ILE A 131 4.64 -0.18 13.35
CA ILE A 131 4.73 0.53 12.08
C ILE A 131 5.17 1.97 12.36
N ASN A 132 6.24 2.42 11.69
CA ASN A 132 6.73 3.79 11.81
C ASN A 132 5.86 4.70 10.94
N THR A 133 5.29 5.73 11.54
CA THR A 133 4.35 6.64 10.86
C THR A 133 4.89 8.06 10.86
N ARG A 134 4.70 8.78 9.77
CA ARG A 134 5.06 10.20 9.64
C ARG A 134 3.94 10.99 8.99
N ILE A 135 3.61 12.13 9.59
CA ILE A 135 2.80 13.14 8.91
C ILE A 135 3.74 13.96 8.03
N GLY A 136 3.45 14.06 6.74
CA GLY A 136 4.28 14.86 5.83
C GLY A 136 3.99 14.67 4.36
N ASP A 137 4.78 15.38 3.55
CA ASP A 137 4.78 15.21 2.10
C ASP A 137 5.52 13.92 1.74
N GLY A 138 4.78 12.93 1.26
CA GLY A 138 5.34 11.64 0.87
C GLY A 138 6.14 11.69 -0.44
N THR A 139 5.99 12.73 -1.26
CA THR A 139 6.72 12.85 -2.54
C THR A 139 8.22 13.02 -2.34
N ILE A 140 8.65 13.51 -1.18
CA ILE A 140 10.06 13.69 -0.81
C ILE A 140 10.62 12.52 0.03
N GLY A 141 9.82 11.47 0.26
CA GLY A 141 10.21 10.31 1.05
C GLY A 141 10.58 10.62 2.51
N TRP A 142 11.39 9.73 3.11
CA TRP A 142 11.87 9.84 4.49
C TRP A 142 13.33 9.43 4.59
N SER A 143 14.20 10.33 4.15
CA SER A 143 15.65 10.11 4.01
C SER A 143 16.37 9.64 5.27
N GLU A 144 15.91 10.03 6.47
CA GLU A 144 16.46 9.60 7.76
C GLU A 144 16.56 8.07 7.90
N PHE A 145 15.62 7.34 7.29
CA PHE A 145 15.61 5.88 7.31
C PHE A 145 15.95 5.26 5.96
N ALA A 146 16.33 6.04 4.94
CA ALA A 146 16.85 5.49 3.70
C ALA A 146 18.18 4.72 3.93
N PRO A 147 18.57 3.81 3.02
CA PRO A 147 17.81 3.35 1.87
C PRO A 147 16.75 2.30 2.24
N TYR A 148 15.76 2.15 1.35
CA TYR A 148 14.65 1.20 1.47
C TYR A 148 14.80 0.03 0.49
N GLN A 149 14.56 -1.20 0.94
CA GLN A 149 14.53 -2.38 0.07
C GLN A 149 13.30 -2.37 -0.84
N GLY A 150 12.22 -1.69 -0.44
CA GLY A 150 11.08 -1.47 -1.30
C GLY A 150 10.36 -0.16 -1.01
N ILE A 151 9.79 0.43 -2.05
CA ILE A 151 8.95 1.63 -1.96
C ILE A 151 7.63 1.34 -2.65
N ILE A 152 6.52 1.60 -1.98
CA ILE A 152 5.17 1.41 -2.55
C ILE A 152 4.36 2.69 -2.40
N VAL A 153 3.82 3.18 -3.51
CA VAL A 153 3.09 4.46 -3.55
C VAL A 153 1.63 4.18 -3.88
N THR A 154 0.73 4.51 -2.95
CA THR A 154 -0.71 4.19 -3.04
C THR A 154 -1.56 5.36 -3.55
N ALA A 155 -0.90 6.31 -4.24
CA ALA A 155 -1.50 7.46 -4.91
C ALA A 155 -0.78 7.70 -6.24
N ALA A 156 -1.50 8.16 -7.28
CA ALA A 156 -0.95 8.32 -8.62
C ALA A 156 -0.10 9.60 -8.74
N ALA A 157 1.13 9.45 -9.18
CA ALA A 157 2.05 10.55 -9.44
C ALA A 157 2.02 10.96 -10.93
N PRO A 158 2.31 12.23 -11.26
CA PRO A 158 2.47 12.66 -12.66
C PRO A 158 3.72 12.03 -13.30
N ASP A 159 4.76 11.82 -12.51
CA ASP A 159 6.00 11.10 -12.86
C ASP A 159 6.56 10.46 -11.57
N VAL A 160 7.55 9.58 -11.70
CA VAL A 160 8.26 8.97 -10.57
C VAL A 160 9.05 10.06 -9.83
N PRO A 161 8.82 10.30 -8.52
CA PRO A 161 9.59 11.30 -7.77
C PRO A 161 11.07 10.93 -7.65
N ASP A 162 11.96 11.87 -7.95
CA ASP A 162 13.42 11.70 -7.86
C ASP A 162 13.84 11.39 -6.41
N SER A 163 13.24 12.07 -5.44
CA SER A 163 13.49 11.84 -4.02
C SER A 163 13.24 10.39 -3.60
N LEU A 164 12.23 9.73 -4.19
CA LEU A 164 11.94 8.32 -3.89
C LEU A 164 12.93 7.40 -4.59
N MET A 165 13.35 7.72 -5.81
CA MET A 165 14.37 6.95 -6.53
C MET A 165 15.72 6.99 -5.80
N GLU A 166 16.15 8.15 -5.30
CA GLU A 166 17.37 8.31 -4.52
C GLU A 166 17.38 7.46 -3.24
N GLN A 167 16.21 7.31 -2.60
CA GLN A 167 16.03 6.57 -1.36
C GLN A 167 15.81 5.06 -1.54
N LEU A 168 15.63 4.59 -2.78
CA LEU A 168 15.52 3.17 -3.08
C LEU A 168 16.90 2.51 -3.00
N ALA A 169 17.05 1.40 -2.29
CA ALA A 169 18.32 0.67 -2.21
C ALA A 169 18.70 0.07 -3.57
N ILE A 170 20.00 -0.12 -3.83
CA ILE A 170 20.45 -1.02 -4.89
C ILE A 170 19.92 -2.44 -4.60
N GLY A 171 19.36 -3.08 -5.62
CA GLY A 171 18.60 -4.34 -5.51
C GLY A 171 17.19 -4.16 -4.96
N GLY A 172 16.77 -2.94 -4.64
CA GLY A 172 15.44 -2.62 -4.16
C GLY A 172 14.44 -2.39 -5.29
N ARG A 173 13.15 -2.44 -4.93
CA ARG A 173 12.04 -2.34 -5.87
C ARG A 173 11.04 -1.25 -5.52
N MET A 174 10.60 -0.48 -6.52
CA MET A 174 9.51 0.49 -6.37
C MET A 174 8.28 0.06 -7.16
N VAL A 175 7.11 0.20 -6.55
CA VAL A 175 5.80 0.03 -7.17
C VAL A 175 5.01 1.32 -7.03
N ILE A 176 4.72 1.98 -8.15
CA ILE A 176 4.11 3.32 -8.19
C ILE A 176 3.16 3.45 -9.38
N PRO A 177 1.91 3.91 -9.19
CA PRO A 177 1.05 4.30 -10.29
C PRO A 177 1.49 5.66 -10.85
N VAL A 178 1.76 5.71 -12.15
CA VAL A 178 2.21 6.92 -12.85
C VAL A 178 1.32 7.18 -14.07
N GLY A 179 0.99 8.45 -14.29
CA GLY A 179 0.30 8.88 -15.49
C GLY A 179 -0.47 10.16 -15.30
N THR A 180 -1.47 10.36 -16.15
CA THR A 180 -2.37 11.52 -16.06
C THR A 180 -3.46 11.28 -15.01
N LYS A 181 -4.25 12.33 -14.70
CA LYS A 181 -5.44 12.18 -13.85
C LYS A 181 -6.48 11.19 -14.42
N SER A 182 -6.49 10.98 -15.74
CA SER A 182 -7.46 10.13 -16.43
C SER A 182 -6.95 8.74 -16.76
N TYR A 183 -5.63 8.56 -16.89
CA TYR A 183 -5.01 7.30 -17.27
C TYR A 183 -3.70 7.10 -16.51
N GLN A 184 -3.61 6.00 -15.77
CA GLN A 184 -2.48 5.66 -14.90
C GLN A 184 -2.09 4.21 -15.15
N SER A 185 -0.80 3.97 -15.31
CA SER A 185 -0.24 2.63 -15.41
C SER A 185 0.60 2.34 -14.18
N MET A 186 0.65 1.08 -13.76
CA MET A 186 1.54 0.67 -12.69
C MET A 186 2.97 0.59 -13.21
N TYR A 187 3.89 1.27 -12.54
CA TYR A 187 5.33 1.19 -12.80
C TYR A 187 5.94 0.28 -11.74
N LEU A 188 6.66 -0.72 -12.21
CA LEU A 188 7.57 -1.54 -11.45
C LEU A 188 9.00 -1.10 -11.81
N ILE A 189 9.77 -0.69 -10.82
CA ILE A 189 11.14 -0.19 -11.00
C ILE A 189 12.08 -1.01 -10.13
N ASP A 190 13.06 -1.66 -10.76
CA ASP A 190 14.15 -2.34 -10.07
C ASP A 190 15.42 -1.46 -10.14
N ARG A 191 16.00 -1.11 -8.99
CA ARG A 191 17.28 -0.39 -8.95
C ARG A 191 18.42 -1.39 -9.05
N ILE A 192 19.13 -1.39 -10.18
CA ILE A 192 20.18 -2.37 -10.47
C ILE A 192 21.53 -1.90 -9.95
N SER A 193 21.83 -0.60 -10.08
CA SER A 193 23.02 0.06 -9.55
C SER A 193 22.74 1.53 -9.28
N ASP A 194 23.78 2.34 -9.00
CA ASP A 194 23.62 3.79 -8.82
C ASP A 194 23.19 4.52 -10.10
N ASN A 195 23.57 4.00 -11.28
CA ASN A 195 23.30 4.63 -12.56
C ASN A 195 22.39 3.79 -13.48
N ASP A 196 21.85 2.68 -12.98
CA ASP A 196 21.04 1.76 -13.78
C ASP A 196 19.77 1.36 -13.05
N VAL A 197 18.64 1.54 -13.73
CA VAL A 197 17.30 1.23 -13.25
C VAL A 197 16.52 0.56 -14.37
N LYS A 198 15.86 -0.54 -14.05
CA LYS A 198 14.99 -1.25 -14.98
C LYS A 198 13.55 -0.84 -14.71
N ARG A 199 12.86 -0.32 -15.72
CA ARG A 199 11.45 0.10 -15.61
C ARG A 199 10.55 -0.85 -16.40
N HIS A 200 9.48 -1.29 -15.75
CA HIS A 200 8.44 -2.14 -16.31
C HIS A 200 7.09 -1.44 -16.13
N VAL A 201 6.36 -1.25 -17.22
CA VAL A 201 4.98 -0.74 -17.17
C VAL A 201 4.04 -1.94 -17.24
N THR A 202 3.12 -2.05 -16.29
CA THR A 202 2.18 -3.16 -16.20
C THR A 202 0.73 -2.68 -16.31
N ASP A 203 -0.20 -3.29 -15.59
CA ASP A 203 -1.63 -3.04 -15.70
C ASP A 203 -2.03 -1.60 -15.36
N SER A 204 -3.20 -1.19 -15.87
CA SER A 204 -3.77 0.14 -15.62
C SER A 204 -4.71 0.12 -14.43
N PHE A 205 -4.61 1.15 -13.57
CA PHE A 205 -5.41 1.28 -12.35
C PHE A 205 -5.88 2.72 -12.17
N LYS A 206 -6.72 2.97 -11.18
CA LYS A 206 -7.15 4.32 -10.81
C LYS A 206 -6.93 4.58 -9.32
N PHE A 207 -6.10 5.55 -9.03
CA PHE A 207 -5.75 6.04 -7.71
C PHE A 207 -6.10 7.52 -7.56
N VAL A 208 -6.23 7.93 -6.30
CA VAL A 208 -6.24 9.35 -5.91
C VAL A 208 -4.88 9.99 -6.26
N PRO A 209 -4.82 11.32 -6.51
CA PRO A 209 -3.58 11.98 -6.88
C PRO A 209 -2.58 12.04 -5.72
N LEU A 210 -1.31 11.75 -5.99
CA LEU A 210 -0.20 11.99 -5.08
C LEU A 210 0.11 13.50 -5.06
N ILE A 211 -0.31 14.19 -4.01
CA ILE A 211 -0.15 15.65 -3.88
C ILE A 211 1.11 15.97 -3.06
N GLY A 212 2.00 16.80 -3.62
CA GLY A 212 3.23 17.21 -2.94
C GLY A 212 4.22 17.97 -3.81
N LYS A 213 5.42 18.20 -3.29
CA LYS A 213 6.51 18.91 -3.94
C LYS A 213 6.89 18.29 -5.28
N GLU A 214 7.07 16.97 -5.31
CA GLU A 214 7.39 16.16 -6.50
C GLU A 214 6.18 15.37 -7.01
N GLY A 215 4.97 15.82 -6.68
CA GLY A 215 3.71 15.24 -7.14
C GLY A 215 2.80 16.28 -7.80
N TRP A 216 1.51 16.01 -7.82
CA TRP A 216 0.51 16.97 -8.25
C TRP A 216 0.47 18.18 -7.32
N LYS A 217 0.28 19.38 -7.88
CA LYS A 217 0.13 20.61 -7.08
C LYS A 217 -1.24 20.72 -6.41
N THR A 218 -2.27 20.12 -7.02
CA THR A 218 -3.63 20.12 -6.50
C THR A 218 -4.34 18.80 -6.82
N GLY A 219 -5.27 18.43 -5.94
CA GLY A 219 -6.22 17.32 -6.14
C GLY A 219 -7.03 17.47 -7.43
#